data_AF-A0A4R8DHE7-F1
#
_entry.id   AF-A0A4R8DHE7-F1
#
_cell.length_a   1.000
_cell.length_b   1.000
_cell.length_c   1.000
_cell.angle_alpha   90.00
_cell.angle_beta   90.00
_cell.angle_gamma   90.00
#
_symmetry.space_group_name_H-M   'P 1'
#
loop_
_entity.id
_entity.type
_entity.pdbx_description
1 polymer ?
#
loop_
_entity_poly.entity_id
_entity_poly.type
_entity_poly.pdbx_seq_one_letter_code
_entity_poly.pdbx_strand_id
1 'polypeptide(L)'
;MPTPTAHHKMIANLTAHLMEVTQAFNDRATQIGLPVRLDETQTIEHLKNGLDLQHYVNFWKHTQGVMRVAYIRTAVDCIYRLWKNDRIYGHVSAAWESSRMTSSLALQWAGPALYLLTGKKILPLLLMNNSSKARQRAELELFHFFQYYGKLALRRTIEPDSQNRHLDLVFDTYPSLNSYRSQVLPSTENSFAIPGLDQIDDPLHVSDSVRRKLLHLYKQTIGKGYHPLLVIRQGDEQKKRPAIGNNTTPAILRIFSWIGAEFGPQNEDFRVIGFSPPALADKDLLHIWQVKQVRDITSPQPTGKT
;
A
#
# COMPACT_ATOMS: atom_id res chain seq x y z
N MET A 1 43.55 1.14 -11.00
CA MET A 1 42.57 1.56 -9.99
C MET A 1 42.29 0.39 -9.07
N PRO A 2 42.32 0.53 -7.73
CA PRO A 2 42.01 -0.57 -6.83
C PRO A 2 40.54 -0.98 -6.96
N THR A 3 40.27 -2.27 -7.02
CA THR A 3 38.92 -2.83 -7.08
C THR A 3 38.22 -2.60 -5.74
N PRO A 4 37.02 -1.99 -5.69
CA PRO A 4 36.32 -1.79 -4.43
C PRO A 4 36.06 -3.13 -3.74
N THR A 5 36.33 -3.20 -2.43
CA THR A 5 36.11 -4.42 -1.64
C THR A 5 34.62 -4.80 -1.66
N ALA A 6 34.30 -6.08 -1.43
CA ALA A 6 32.91 -6.57 -1.45
C ALA A 6 31.97 -5.76 -0.53
N HIS A 7 32.50 -5.27 0.60
CA HIS A 7 31.82 -4.38 1.53
C HIS A 7 31.42 -3.03 0.89
N HIS A 8 32.36 -2.35 0.22
CA HIS A 8 32.10 -1.09 -0.48
C HIS A 8 31.09 -1.26 -1.62
N LYS A 9 31.18 -2.36 -2.37
CA LYS A 9 30.21 -2.68 -3.43
C LYS A 9 28.80 -2.87 -2.87
N MET A 10 28.67 -3.52 -1.72
CA MET A 10 27.37 -3.74 -1.07
C MET A 10 26.73 -2.44 -0.60
N ILE A 11 27.48 -1.59 0.10
CA ILE A 11 27.00 -0.26 0.53
C ILE A 11 26.57 0.56 -0.70
N ALA A 12 27.37 0.56 -1.76
CA ALA A 12 27.05 1.28 -3.00
C ALA A 12 25.73 0.80 -3.62
N ASN A 13 25.51 -0.52 -3.71
CA ASN A 13 24.28 -1.08 -4.27
C ASN A 13 23.05 -0.73 -3.42
N LEU A 14 23.14 -0.87 -2.10
CA LEU A 14 22.04 -0.51 -1.18
C LEU A 14 21.70 0.97 -1.27
N THR A 15 22.74 1.82 -1.26
CA THR A 15 22.63 3.27 -1.42
C THR A 15 21.94 3.62 -2.73
N ALA A 16 22.44 3.08 -3.85
CA ALA A 16 21.89 3.34 -5.18
C ALA A 16 20.40 2.96 -5.25
N HIS A 17 20.02 1.82 -4.68
CA HIS A 17 18.63 1.40 -4.66
C HIS A 17 17.72 2.28 -3.78
N LEU A 18 18.18 2.71 -2.59
CA LEU A 18 17.40 3.64 -1.75
C LEU A 18 17.20 5.00 -2.44
N MET A 19 18.22 5.48 -3.15
CA MET A 19 18.13 6.68 -3.98
C MET A 19 17.15 6.47 -5.15
N GLU A 20 17.22 5.34 -5.85
CA GLU A 20 16.31 5.02 -6.96
C GLU A 20 14.84 5.00 -6.51
N VAL A 21 14.56 4.37 -5.36
CA VAL A 21 13.23 4.33 -4.74
C VAL A 21 12.74 5.72 -4.39
N THR A 22 13.59 6.52 -3.76
CA THR A 22 13.25 7.88 -3.32
C THR A 22 13.03 8.81 -4.50
N GLN A 23 13.90 8.73 -5.51
CA GLN A 23 13.76 9.45 -6.77
C GLN A 23 12.45 9.08 -7.47
N ALA A 24 12.13 7.79 -7.60
CA ALA A 24 10.89 7.33 -8.21
C ALA A 24 9.64 7.86 -7.51
N PHE A 25 9.64 7.89 -6.17
CA PHE A 25 8.56 8.48 -5.38
C PHE A 25 8.47 9.99 -5.62
N ASN A 26 9.59 10.70 -5.47
CA ASN A 26 9.66 12.15 -5.48
C ASN A 26 9.36 12.74 -6.86
N ASP A 27 9.84 12.11 -7.93
CA ASP A 27 9.52 12.50 -9.31
C ASP A 27 8.03 12.37 -9.57
N ARG A 28 7.43 11.24 -9.19
CA ARG A 28 5.99 11.05 -9.40
C ARG A 28 5.17 12.00 -8.55
N ALA A 29 5.55 12.20 -7.28
CA ALA A 29 4.88 13.11 -6.37
C ALA A 29 4.94 14.56 -6.88
N THR A 30 6.08 14.97 -7.44
CA THR A 30 6.24 16.28 -8.10
C THR A 30 5.36 16.38 -9.33
N GLN A 31 5.39 15.39 -10.21
CA GLN A 31 4.62 15.38 -11.45
C GLN A 31 3.11 15.52 -11.22
N ILE A 32 2.58 14.91 -10.15
CA ILE A 32 1.14 14.92 -9.84
C ILE A 32 0.75 15.97 -8.78
N GLY A 33 1.72 16.73 -8.25
CA GLY A 33 1.46 17.77 -7.24
C GLY A 33 1.11 17.24 -5.84
N LEU A 34 1.56 16.04 -5.46
CA LEU A 34 1.47 15.54 -4.08
C LEU A 34 2.54 16.25 -3.22
N PRO A 35 2.21 16.95 -2.13
CA PRO A 35 3.19 17.74 -1.36
C PRO A 35 3.90 16.94 -0.25
N VAL A 36 4.27 15.70 -0.55
CA VAL A 36 5.08 14.81 0.31
C VAL A 36 6.25 14.26 -0.49
N ARG A 37 7.41 14.16 0.14
CA ARG A 37 8.64 13.58 -0.43
C ARG A 37 9.19 12.51 0.51
N LEU A 38 9.80 11.49 -0.06
CA LEU A 38 10.70 10.61 0.66
C LEU A 38 12.07 11.29 0.80
N ASP A 39 12.74 11.00 1.90
CA ASP A 39 14.11 11.39 2.16
C ASP A 39 14.90 10.21 2.76
N GLU A 40 15.93 9.82 2.04
CA GLU A 40 16.81 8.71 2.34
C GLU A 40 18.14 9.14 2.99
N THR A 41 18.40 10.45 3.10
CA THR A 41 19.71 11.01 3.46
C THR A 41 20.30 10.39 4.72
N GLN A 42 19.54 10.40 5.81
CA GLN A 42 19.99 9.85 7.09
C GLN A 42 20.17 8.32 7.04
N THR A 43 19.30 7.61 6.32
CA THR A 43 19.42 6.15 6.16
C THR A 43 20.69 5.79 5.39
N ILE A 44 20.99 6.53 4.32
CA ILE A 44 22.24 6.36 3.56
C ILE A 44 23.46 6.69 4.40
N GLU A 45 23.41 7.76 5.19
CA GLU A 45 24.51 8.14 6.08
C GLU A 45 24.81 7.04 7.10
N HIS A 46 23.78 6.48 7.72
CA HIS A 46 23.91 5.33 8.62
C HIS A 46 24.58 4.14 7.93
N LEU A 47 24.12 3.78 6.72
CA LEU A 47 24.71 2.68 5.94
C LEU A 47 26.18 2.91 5.61
N LYS A 48 26.56 4.13 5.23
CA LYS A 48 27.96 4.51 4.94
C LYS A 48 28.85 4.42 6.18
N ASN A 49 28.31 4.74 7.34
CA ASN A 49 28.99 4.62 8.63
C ASN A 49 28.97 3.18 9.20
N GLY A 50 28.44 2.20 8.44
CA GLY A 50 28.35 0.80 8.86
C GLY A 50 27.22 0.51 9.86
N LEU A 51 26.42 1.51 10.22
CA LEU A 51 25.26 1.36 11.08
C LEU A 51 24.14 0.67 10.28
N ASP A 52 23.46 -0.29 10.91
CA ASP A 52 22.39 -1.09 10.29
C ASP A 52 22.77 -1.86 9.02
N LEU A 53 24.05 -1.93 8.63
CA LEU A 53 24.45 -2.55 7.36
C LEU A 53 24.08 -4.03 7.31
N GLN A 54 24.38 -4.80 8.37
CA GLN A 54 24.02 -6.23 8.42
C GLN A 54 22.51 -6.43 8.29
N HIS A 55 21.73 -5.54 8.91
CA HIS A 55 20.27 -5.54 8.81
C HIS A 55 19.82 -5.39 7.35
N TYR A 56 20.26 -4.34 6.66
CA TYR A 56 19.91 -4.11 5.25
C TYR A 56 20.42 -5.21 4.31
N VAL A 57 21.63 -5.73 4.53
CA VAL A 57 22.20 -6.81 3.72
C VAL A 57 21.37 -8.09 3.82
N ASN A 58 20.87 -8.42 5.01
CA ASN A 58 20.04 -9.61 5.20
C ASN A 58 18.76 -9.50 4.37
N PHE A 59 18.06 -8.37 4.41
CA PHE A 59 16.82 -8.19 3.64
C PHE A 59 17.06 -8.04 2.13
N TRP A 60 18.16 -7.40 1.72
CA TRP A 60 18.54 -7.29 0.31
C TRP A 60 18.72 -8.64 -0.37
N LYS A 61 19.35 -9.60 0.32
CA LYS A 61 19.58 -10.96 -0.20
C LYS A 61 18.28 -11.72 -0.46
N HIS A 62 17.23 -11.45 0.30
CA HIS A 62 15.99 -12.20 0.21
C HIS A 62 15.07 -11.74 -0.93
N THR A 63 15.27 -10.54 -1.52
CA THR A 63 14.48 -9.89 -2.59
C THR A 63 12.97 -9.71 -2.33
N GLN A 64 12.40 -10.46 -1.39
CA GLN A 64 11.04 -10.34 -0.90
C GLN A 64 10.87 -9.03 -0.13
N GLY A 65 9.80 -8.29 -0.41
CA GLY A 65 9.53 -7.00 0.22
C GLY A 65 10.34 -5.83 -0.35
N VAL A 66 11.33 -6.06 -1.22
CA VAL A 66 12.07 -5.03 -1.97
C VAL A 66 11.29 -4.67 -3.23
N MET A 67 10.97 -3.38 -3.39
CA MET A 67 10.07 -2.90 -4.43
C MET A 67 10.75 -2.60 -5.75
N ARG A 68 10.00 -2.77 -6.85
CA ARG A 68 10.35 -2.20 -8.16
C ARG A 68 9.79 -0.79 -8.31
N VAL A 69 10.53 0.07 -9.02
CA VAL A 69 10.20 1.49 -9.27
C VAL A 69 8.77 1.72 -9.77
N ALA A 70 8.30 0.91 -10.72
CA ALA A 70 6.99 1.09 -11.32
C ALA A 70 5.82 1.01 -10.30
N TYR A 71 6.00 0.25 -9.22
CA TYR A 71 4.97 0.02 -8.19
C TYR A 71 4.91 1.17 -7.18
N ILE A 72 6.05 1.82 -6.94
CA ILE A 72 6.13 3.04 -6.13
C ILE A 72 5.29 4.15 -6.77
N ARG A 73 5.43 4.35 -8.09
CA ARG A 73 4.67 5.37 -8.82
C ARG A 73 3.16 5.17 -8.72
N THR A 74 2.72 3.90 -8.78
CA THR A 74 1.30 3.54 -8.65
C THR A 74 0.76 3.83 -7.25
N ALA A 75 1.55 3.55 -6.20
CA ALA A 75 1.17 3.90 -4.83
C ALA A 75 1.11 5.42 -4.62
N VAL A 76 2.06 6.18 -5.17
CA VAL A 76 2.06 7.65 -5.13
C VAL A 76 0.78 8.22 -5.76
N ASP A 77 0.36 7.68 -6.90
CA ASP A 77 -0.92 8.06 -7.54
C ASP A 77 -2.12 7.78 -6.64
N CYS A 78 -2.14 6.64 -5.97
CA CYS A 78 -3.20 6.29 -5.04
C CYS A 78 -3.20 7.23 -3.81
N ILE A 79 -2.04 7.56 -3.25
CA ILE A 79 -1.91 8.51 -2.13
C ILE A 79 -2.46 9.88 -2.54
N TYR A 80 -2.11 10.35 -3.74
CA TYR A 80 -2.65 11.59 -4.28
C TYR A 80 -4.17 11.55 -4.43
N ARG A 81 -4.72 10.45 -4.97
CA ARG A 81 -6.17 10.28 -5.07
C ARG A 81 -6.84 10.24 -3.70
N LEU A 82 -6.28 9.55 -2.71
CA LEU A 82 -6.79 9.55 -1.34
C LEU A 82 -6.76 10.94 -0.70
N TRP A 83 -5.77 11.77 -1.04
CA TRP A 83 -5.63 13.13 -0.53
C TRP A 83 -6.58 14.13 -1.20
N LYS A 84 -6.78 14.04 -2.52
CA LYS A 84 -7.54 15.02 -3.31
C LYS A 84 -8.99 14.65 -3.57
N ASN A 85 -9.34 13.37 -3.54
CA ASN A 85 -10.65 12.90 -3.93
C ASN A 85 -11.56 12.73 -2.69
N ASP A 86 -12.79 13.20 -2.81
CA ASP A 86 -13.86 12.99 -1.83
C ASP A 86 -14.41 11.56 -1.89
N ARG A 87 -14.26 10.89 -3.04
CA ARG A 87 -14.74 9.52 -3.24
C ARG A 87 -14.00 8.52 -2.36
N ILE A 88 -14.80 7.67 -1.74
CA ILE A 88 -14.36 6.64 -0.80
C ILE A 88 -13.67 5.45 -1.48
N TYR A 89 -14.06 5.16 -2.73
CA TYR A 89 -13.62 3.99 -3.49
C TYR A 89 -12.60 4.34 -4.55
N GLY A 90 -11.51 3.58 -4.55
CA GLY A 90 -10.45 3.62 -5.54
C GLY A 90 -10.22 2.29 -6.21
N HIS A 91 -9.79 2.34 -7.46
CA HIS A 91 -9.50 1.16 -8.26
C HIS A 91 -8.17 1.30 -8.98
N VAL A 92 -7.30 0.31 -8.77
CA VAL A 92 -6.04 0.16 -9.50
C VAL A 92 -6.25 -0.87 -10.60
N SER A 93 -6.29 -0.40 -11.84
CA SER A 93 -6.49 -1.24 -13.01
C SER A 93 -5.16 -1.78 -13.56
N ALA A 94 -5.25 -2.87 -14.33
CA ALA A 94 -4.11 -3.55 -14.95
C ALA A 94 -3.05 -4.06 -13.98
N ALA A 95 -3.48 -4.45 -12.77
CA ALA A 95 -2.61 -4.95 -11.74
C ALA A 95 -2.33 -6.45 -11.86
N TRP A 96 -1.11 -6.79 -12.28
CA TRP A 96 -0.63 -8.15 -12.43
C TRP A 96 -0.35 -8.79 -11.07
N GLU A 97 -0.58 -10.10 -10.90
CA GLU A 97 -0.45 -10.79 -9.60
C GLU A 97 0.90 -10.53 -8.90
N SER A 98 2.01 -10.66 -9.62
CA SER A 98 3.36 -10.39 -9.10
C SER A 98 3.57 -8.96 -8.61
N SER A 99 2.73 -8.04 -9.08
CA SER A 99 2.84 -6.60 -8.81
C SER A 99 1.78 -6.07 -7.85
N ARG A 100 0.68 -6.80 -7.67
CA ARG A 100 -0.40 -6.45 -6.71
C ARG A 100 0.14 -6.44 -5.29
N MET A 101 1.00 -7.41 -4.95
CA MET A 101 1.60 -7.47 -3.64
C MET A 101 2.47 -6.25 -3.37
N THR A 102 3.44 -5.99 -4.22
CA THR A 102 4.40 -4.90 -4.03
C THR A 102 3.73 -3.52 -4.06
N SER A 103 2.75 -3.28 -4.94
CA SER A 103 1.97 -2.03 -4.93
C SER A 103 1.10 -1.89 -3.66
N SER A 104 0.57 -3.00 -3.13
CA SER A 104 -0.18 -2.98 -1.86
C SER A 104 0.72 -2.74 -0.64
N LEU A 105 1.96 -3.22 -0.68
CA LEU A 105 2.99 -2.90 0.33
C LEU A 105 3.37 -1.42 0.27
N ALA A 106 3.57 -0.88 -0.93
CA ALA A 106 3.87 0.54 -1.10
C ALA A 106 2.75 1.47 -0.58
N LEU A 107 1.48 1.02 -0.62
CA LEU A 107 0.35 1.74 -0.01
C LEU A 107 0.44 1.87 1.51
N GLN A 108 1.34 1.16 2.18
CA GLN A 108 1.61 1.40 3.61
C GLN A 108 2.11 2.83 3.85
N TRP A 109 2.73 3.49 2.86
CA TRP A 109 3.08 4.91 2.94
C TRP A 109 1.89 5.86 2.94
N ALA A 110 0.68 5.42 2.55
CA ALA A 110 -0.51 6.25 2.62
C ALA A 110 -0.83 6.70 4.06
N GLY A 111 -0.55 5.84 5.04
CA GLY A 111 -0.66 6.14 6.48
C GLY A 111 0.11 7.40 6.88
N PRO A 112 1.45 7.34 6.95
CA PRO A 112 2.26 8.48 7.34
C PRO A 112 2.13 9.67 6.41
N ALA A 113 1.97 9.47 5.08
CA ALA A 113 1.84 10.59 4.15
C ALA A 113 0.55 11.38 4.40
N LEU A 114 -0.60 10.71 4.56
CA LEU A 114 -1.86 11.40 4.82
C LEU A 114 -1.91 11.96 6.24
N TYR A 115 -1.30 11.29 7.22
CA TYR A 115 -1.19 11.85 8.56
C TYR A 115 -0.37 13.15 8.57
N LEU A 116 0.78 13.16 7.91
CA LEU A 116 1.60 14.36 7.73
C LEU A 116 0.85 15.48 6.97
N LEU A 117 -0.01 15.12 6.01
CA LEU A 117 -0.77 16.07 5.19
C LEU A 117 -2.08 16.56 5.80
N THR A 118 -2.70 15.82 6.71
CA THR A 118 -4.09 16.07 7.12
C THR A 118 -4.32 15.88 8.63
N GLY A 119 -3.40 15.25 9.36
CA GLY A 119 -3.61 14.82 10.73
C GLY A 119 -4.53 13.60 10.88
N LYS A 120 -5.11 13.07 9.79
CA LYS A 120 -5.97 11.88 9.84
C LYS A 120 -5.13 10.61 9.99
N LYS A 121 -5.47 9.79 11.00
CA LYS A 121 -4.80 8.52 11.28
C LYS A 121 -5.35 7.42 10.39
N ILE A 122 -4.79 7.26 9.20
CA ILE A 122 -5.17 6.19 8.27
C ILE A 122 -4.55 4.85 8.71
N LEU A 123 -5.35 3.80 8.82
CA LEU A 123 -4.89 2.45 9.13
C LEU A 123 -4.98 1.58 7.86
N PRO A 124 -3.87 1.34 7.14
CA PRO A 124 -3.86 0.46 5.97
C PRO A 124 -4.08 -0.99 6.39
N LEU A 125 -5.14 -1.62 5.89
CA LEU A 125 -5.52 -2.99 6.19
C LEU A 125 -5.49 -3.80 4.89
N LEU A 126 -4.54 -4.73 4.81
CA LEU A 126 -4.41 -5.60 3.65
C LEU A 126 -5.38 -6.77 3.77
N LEU A 127 -6.39 -6.81 2.91
CA LEU A 127 -7.31 -7.94 2.82
C LEU A 127 -6.71 -8.98 1.87
N MET A 128 -6.46 -10.20 2.37
CA MET A 128 -5.87 -11.32 1.62
C MET A 128 -6.58 -12.64 1.92
N ASN A 129 -6.51 -13.62 1.02
CA ASN A 129 -7.02 -14.98 1.27
C ASN A 129 -6.43 -15.58 2.58
N ASN A 130 -7.25 -16.24 3.41
CA ASN A 130 -6.89 -16.85 4.69
C ASN A 130 -6.12 -18.16 4.56
N SER A 131 -5.79 -18.64 3.35
CA SER A 131 -4.88 -19.78 3.21
C SER A 131 -3.60 -19.51 4.01
N SER A 132 -3.24 -20.43 4.90
CA SER A 132 -2.12 -20.26 5.82
C SER A 132 -0.83 -19.89 5.10
N LYS A 133 -0.60 -20.48 3.92
CA LYS A 133 0.54 -20.17 3.05
C LYS A 133 0.52 -18.74 2.50
N ALA A 134 -0.62 -18.25 2.00
CA ALA A 134 -0.71 -16.89 1.48
C ALA A 134 -0.56 -15.84 2.60
N ARG A 135 -1.15 -16.12 3.76
CA ARG A 135 -1.02 -15.28 4.96
C ARG A 135 0.42 -15.19 5.45
N GLN A 136 1.10 -16.34 5.64
CA GLN A 136 2.50 -16.38 6.07
C GLN A 136 3.41 -15.64 5.09
N ARG A 137 3.21 -15.84 3.78
CA ARG A 137 3.96 -15.11 2.75
C ARG A 137 3.73 -13.61 2.86
N ALA A 138 2.50 -13.19 3.11
CA ALA A 138 2.17 -11.77 3.22
C ALA A 138 2.74 -11.10 4.45
N GLU A 139 2.66 -11.77 5.60
CA GLU A 139 3.26 -11.33 6.85
C GLU A 139 4.78 -11.20 6.70
N LEU A 140 5.43 -12.16 6.03
CA LEU A 140 6.87 -12.10 5.73
C LEU A 140 7.23 -10.95 4.79
N GLU A 141 6.49 -10.75 3.70
CA GLU A 141 6.75 -9.66 2.76
C GLU A 141 6.48 -8.28 3.38
N LEU A 142 5.44 -8.14 4.20
CA LEU A 142 5.20 -6.95 5.02
C LEU A 142 6.36 -6.72 5.99
N PHE A 143 6.77 -7.75 6.74
CA PHE A 143 7.90 -7.67 7.65
C PHE A 143 9.15 -7.16 6.94
N HIS A 144 9.55 -7.78 5.82
CA HIS A 144 10.70 -7.32 5.03
C HIS A 144 10.55 -5.89 4.52
N PHE A 145 9.36 -5.53 4.03
CA PHE A 145 9.09 -4.17 3.56
C PHE A 145 9.33 -3.13 4.66
N PHE A 146 8.81 -3.37 5.86
CA PHE A 146 9.01 -2.45 6.99
C PHE A 146 10.44 -2.45 7.51
N GLN A 147 11.12 -3.60 7.51
CA GLN A 147 12.53 -3.63 7.91
C GLN A 147 13.42 -2.88 6.92
N TYR A 148 13.09 -2.89 5.63
CA TYR A 148 13.89 -2.25 4.59
C TYR A 148 13.57 -0.75 4.43
N TYR A 149 12.28 -0.38 4.35
CA TYR A 149 11.85 0.99 4.06
C TYR A 149 11.37 1.76 5.30
N GLY A 150 11.28 1.09 6.46
CA GLY A 150 10.68 1.62 7.67
C GLY A 150 11.28 2.94 8.17
N LYS A 151 12.59 3.10 7.95
CA LYS A 151 13.37 4.27 8.37
C LYS A 151 13.45 5.39 7.32
N LEU A 152 12.88 5.21 6.12
CA LEU A 152 12.84 6.32 5.17
C LEU A 152 11.95 7.44 5.71
N ALA A 153 12.51 8.64 5.76
CA ALA A 153 11.79 9.80 6.25
C ALA A 153 10.80 10.29 5.18
N LEU A 154 9.69 10.84 5.65
CA LEU A 154 8.72 11.57 4.85
C LEU A 154 8.83 13.04 5.24
N ARG A 155 8.86 13.91 4.24
CA ARG A 155 8.88 15.36 4.42
C ARG A 155 7.75 15.98 3.65
N ARG A 156 7.16 17.02 4.21
CA ARG A 156 6.17 17.84 3.52
C ARG A 156 6.89 18.97 2.76
N THR A 157 6.38 19.35 1.59
CA THR A 157 6.97 20.42 0.76
C THR A 157 6.20 21.73 0.78
N ILE A 158 5.15 21.82 1.59
CA ILE A 158 4.33 23.02 1.76
C ILE A 158 4.19 23.29 3.27
N GLU A 159 4.11 24.56 3.63
CA GLU A 159 3.91 25.00 5.01
C GLU A 159 2.62 24.40 5.62
N PRO A 160 2.60 24.11 6.93
CA PRO A 160 1.38 23.70 7.60
C PRO A 160 0.32 24.78 7.47
N ASP A 161 -0.89 24.38 7.08
CA ASP A 161 -2.05 25.20 7.39
C ASP A 161 -2.08 25.27 8.91
N SER A 162 -1.90 26.46 9.46
CA SER A 162 -1.78 26.75 10.90
C SER A 162 -3.06 26.44 11.69
N GLN A 163 -4.09 25.90 11.04
CA GLN A 163 -5.31 25.45 11.69
C GLN A 163 -5.15 24.02 12.24
N ASN A 164 -4.87 23.95 13.54
CA ASN A 164 -5.18 22.82 14.45
C ASN A 164 -4.77 21.42 13.99
N ARG A 165 -3.53 21.23 13.51
CA ARG A 165 -2.99 19.88 13.30
C ARG A 165 -2.11 19.48 14.47
N HIS A 166 -2.65 18.64 15.35
CA HIS A 166 -1.90 18.04 16.43
C HIS A 166 -1.32 16.70 15.96
N LEU A 167 -0.10 16.75 15.41
CA LEU A 167 0.67 15.55 15.10
C LEU A 167 1.33 15.02 16.38
N ASP A 168 1.52 13.71 16.45
CA ASP A 168 2.33 13.08 17.49
C ASP A 168 3.77 13.63 17.44
N LEU A 169 4.33 14.02 18.59
CA LEU A 169 5.63 14.69 18.66
C LEU A 169 6.78 13.85 18.10
N VAL A 170 6.76 12.54 18.36
CA VAL A 170 7.81 11.63 17.89
C VAL A 170 7.69 11.43 16.38
N PHE A 171 6.46 11.31 15.88
CA PHE A 171 6.21 11.29 14.44
C PHE A 171 6.62 12.60 13.76
N ASP A 172 6.28 13.75 14.33
CA ASP A 172 6.58 15.07 13.75
C ASP A 172 8.09 15.33 13.66
N THR A 173 8.85 14.87 14.66
CA THR A 173 10.31 14.95 14.67
C THR A 173 10.95 14.08 13.59
N TYR A 174 10.39 12.88 13.37
CA TYR A 174 10.91 11.95 12.37
C TYR A 174 9.79 11.19 11.65
N PRO A 175 9.13 11.81 10.66
CA PRO A 175 7.98 11.19 10.01
C PRO A 175 8.46 10.01 9.17
N SER A 176 8.11 8.78 9.54
CA SER A 176 8.54 7.57 8.86
C SER A 176 7.48 6.49 8.99
N LEU A 177 7.60 5.40 8.23
CA LEU A 177 6.73 4.24 8.43
C LEU A 177 6.87 3.70 9.87
N ASN A 178 8.08 3.66 10.41
CA ASN A 178 8.34 3.11 11.75
C ASN A 178 7.79 3.99 12.86
N SER A 179 8.01 5.31 12.80
CA SER A 179 7.42 6.23 13.78
C SER A 179 5.91 6.25 13.68
N TYR A 180 5.34 6.21 12.48
CA TYR A 180 3.89 6.11 12.30
C TYR A 180 3.32 4.85 12.95
N ARG A 181 3.94 3.70 12.71
CA ARG A 181 3.48 2.42 13.26
C ARG A 181 3.61 2.30 14.76
N SER A 182 4.67 2.87 15.34
CA SER A 182 4.96 2.73 16.76
C SER A 182 4.29 3.80 17.62
N GLN A 183 4.06 5.00 17.08
CA GLN A 183 3.58 6.15 17.83
C GLN A 183 2.14 6.54 17.47
N VAL A 184 1.77 6.40 16.19
CA VAL A 184 0.47 6.89 15.71
C VAL A 184 -0.56 5.77 15.64
N LEU A 185 -0.17 4.60 15.14
CA LEU A 185 -1.05 3.43 15.00
C LEU A 185 -1.21 2.67 16.33
N PRO A 186 -2.27 1.84 16.46
CA PRO A 186 -2.45 1.03 17.65
C PRO A 186 -1.27 0.08 17.88
N SER A 187 -0.87 -0.10 19.14
CA SER A 187 0.12 -1.12 19.54
C SER A 187 -0.31 -2.54 19.13
N THR A 188 0.63 -3.49 19.12
CA THR A 188 0.38 -4.90 18.82
C THR A 188 -0.69 -5.55 19.70
N GLU A 189 -0.91 -5.04 20.91
CA GLU A 189 -2.00 -5.46 21.80
C GLU A 189 -3.40 -5.09 21.25
N ASN A 190 -3.45 -4.10 20.36
CA ASN A 190 -4.65 -3.62 19.68
C ASN A 190 -4.75 -4.14 18.22
N SER A 191 -4.11 -5.27 17.90
CA SER A 191 -4.20 -5.88 16.57
C SER A 191 -5.65 -6.28 16.28
N PHE A 192 -6.35 -5.47 15.49
CA PHE A 192 -7.71 -5.80 15.09
C PHE A 192 -7.69 -7.02 14.17
N ALA A 193 -8.51 -8.02 14.45
CA ALA A 193 -8.61 -9.21 13.62
C ALA A 193 -9.17 -8.85 12.23
N ILE A 194 -8.34 -8.95 11.20
CA ILE A 194 -8.72 -8.67 9.81
C ILE A 194 -9.27 -9.96 9.18
N PRO A 195 -10.47 -9.97 8.60
CA PRO A 195 -10.96 -11.13 7.87
C PRO A 195 -10.24 -11.27 6.53
N GLY A 196 -9.88 -12.50 6.15
CA GLY A 196 -9.30 -12.75 4.84
C GLY A 196 -10.31 -12.84 3.70
N LEU A 197 -9.83 -12.65 2.46
CA LEU A 197 -10.61 -12.56 1.22
C LEU A 197 -11.35 -13.84 0.84
N ASP A 198 -10.87 -15.02 1.23
CA ASP A 198 -11.59 -16.29 1.02
C ASP A 198 -12.77 -16.44 1.99
N GLN A 199 -12.79 -15.73 3.11
CA GLN A 199 -14.05 -15.60 3.85
C GLN A 199 -15.06 -14.71 3.09
N ILE A 200 -14.60 -14.04 2.03
CA ILE A 200 -15.39 -13.29 1.05
C ILE A 200 -15.48 -14.12 -0.26
N ASP A 201 -15.56 -15.46 -0.15
CA ASP A 201 -15.49 -16.42 -1.28
C ASP A 201 -16.68 -16.37 -2.26
N ASP A 202 -17.77 -15.70 -1.93
CA ASP A 202 -18.82 -15.39 -2.90
C ASP A 202 -19.40 -13.99 -2.64
N PRO A 203 -19.26 -13.03 -3.57
CA PRO A 203 -19.81 -11.69 -3.38
C PRO A 203 -21.35 -11.63 -3.42
N LEU A 204 -22.06 -12.77 -3.47
CA LEU A 204 -23.52 -12.88 -3.30
C LEU A 204 -23.86 -13.35 -1.87
N HIS A 205 -22.92 -14.03 -1.19
CA HIS A 205 -23.08 -14.61 0.15
C HIS A 205 -21.82 -14.37 1.00
N VAL A 206 -21.49 -13.10 1.24
CA VAL A 206 -20.59 -12.74 2.34
C VAL A 206 -21.23 -13.28 3.61
N SER A 207 -20.61 -14.28 4.25
CA SER A 207 -21.20 -14.87 5.45
C SER A 207 -21.43 -13.76 6.49
N ASP A 208 -22.55 -13.82 7.22
CA ASP A 208 -22.86 -12.85 8.29
C ASP A 208 -21.73 -12.71 9.31
N SER A 209 -20.88 -13.74 9.45
CA SER A 209 -19.70 -13.73 10.30
C SER A 209 -18.65 -12.71 9.85
N VAL A 210 -18.42 -12.58 8.54
CA VAL A 210 -17.43 -11.67 7.95
C VAL A 210 -17.93 -10.25 7.92
N ARG A 211 -19.21 -10.09 7.57
CA ARG A 211 -19.92 -8.82 7.69
C ARG A 211 -19.81 -8.27 9.11
N ARG A 212 -20.13 -9.08 10.11
CA ARG A 212 -20.00 -8.69 11.53
C ARG A 212 -18.55 -8.37 11.90
N LYS A 213 -17.56 -9.11 11.42
CA LYS A 213 -16.14 -8.82 11.68
C LYS A 213 -15.68 -7.49 11.07
N LEU A 214 -16.03 -7.21 9.82
CA LEU A 214 -15.68 -5.93 9.17
C LEU A 214 -16.41 -4.75 9.81
N LEU A 215 -17.69 -4.89 10.14
CA LEU A 215 -18.44 -3.88 10.90
C LEU A 215 -17.82 -3.65 12.28
N HIS A 216 -17.44 -4.71 12.98
CA HIS A 216 -16.79 -4.62 14.29
C HIS A 216 -15.44 -3.94 14.19
N LEU A 217 -14.60 -4.35 13.23
CA LEU A 217 -13.31 -3.74 12.92
C LEU A 217 -13.46 -2.24 12.67
N TYR A 218 -14.38 -1.86 11.77
CA TYR A 218 -14.67 -0.46 11.45
C TYR A 218 -15.10 0.35 12.68
N LYS A 219 -16.07 -0.17 13.46
CA LYS A 219 -16.54 0.50 14.68
C LYS A 219 -15.42 0.65 15.71
N GLN A 220 -14.56 -0.36 15.84
CA GLN A 220 -13.42 -0.32 16.75
C GLN A 220 -12.32 0.64 16.29
N THR A 221 -12.01 0.70 14.99
CA THR A 221 -10.99 1.61 14.47
C THR A 221 -11.45 3.05 14.61
N ILE A 222 -12.68 3.36 14.23
CA ILE A 222 -13.21 4.72 14.31
C ILE A 222 -13.44 5.16 15.74
N GLY A 223 -13.93 4.27 16.61
CA GLY A 223 -14.06 4.55 18.04
C GLY A 223 -12.73 4.93 18.70
N LYS A 224 -11.58 4.60 18.08
CA LYS A 224 -10.24 5.00 18.54
C LYS A 224 -9.61 6.13 17.69
N GLY A 225 -10.38 6.76 16.80
CA GLY A 225 -9.93 7.87 15.95
C GLY A 225 -9.12 7.47 14.72
N TYR A 226 -9.23 6.22 14.26
CA TYR A 226 -8.57 5.72 13.05
C TYR A 226 -9.55 5.58 11.89
N HIS A 227 -9.06 5.90 10.68
CA HIS A 227 -9.78 5.70 9.43
C HIS A 227 -9.22 4.47 8.70
N PRO A 228 -9.96 3.35 8.60
CA PRO A 228 -9.49 2.17 7.88
C PRO A 228 -9.35 2.43 6.38
N LEU A 229 -8.19 2.06 5.82
CA LEU A 229 -7.94 1.96 4.39
C LEU A 229 -7.88 0.49 4.00
N LEU A 230 -8.97 -0.04 3.46
CA LEU A 230 -9.05 -1.43 3.02
C LEU A 230 -8.37 -1.60 1.66
N VAL A 231 -7.26 -2.33 1.63
CA VAL A 231 -6.54 -2.67 0.41
C VAL A 231 -6.92 -4.08 0.00
N ILE A 232 -7.76 -4.20 -1.03
CA ILE A 232 -8.30 -5.46 -1.53
C ILE A 232 -7.47 -5.94 -2.70
N ARG A 233 -6.90 -7.15 -2.57
CA ARG A 233 -6.21 -7.83 -3.65
C ARG A 233 -7.08 -8.95 -4.22
N GLN A 234 -7.80 -8.69 -5.31
CA GLN A 234 -8.50 -9.79 -5.96
C GLN A 234 -7.47 -10.80 -6.49
N GLY A 235 -7.61 -12.08 -6.13
CA GLY A 235 -6.80 -13.16 -6.68
C GLY A 235 -7.13 -13.44 -8.15
N ASP A 236 -6.30 -14.24 -8.82
CA ASP A 236 -6.56 -14.71 -10.19
C ASP A 236 -7.66 -15.78 -10.21
N GLU A 237 -8.92 -15.40 -9.97
CA GLU A 237 -10.06 -16.30 -10.15
C GLU A 237 -10.39 -16.58 -11.64
N GLN A 238 -9.65 -15.97 -12.58
CA GLN A 238 -9.84 -16.18 -14.01
C GLN A 238 -9.34 -17.53 -14.55
N LYS A 239 -9.00 -18.52 -13.71
CA LYS A 239 -8.83 -19.90 -14.21
C LYS A 239 -10.15 -20.56 -14.63
N LYS A 240 -11.31 -20.02 -14.21
CA LYS A 240 -12.59 -20.36 -14.82
C LYS A 240 -12.98 -19.23 -15.77
N ARG A 241 -12.84 -19.48 -17.08
CA ARG A 241 -13.40 -18.60 -18.12
C ARG A 241 -14.84 -18.25 -17.72
N PRO A 242 -15.23 -16.98 -17.60
CA PRO A 242 -16.64 -16.64 -17.59
C PRO A 242 -17.22 -17.20 -18.89
N ALA A 243 -18.25 -18.04 -18.79
CA ALA A 243 -18.98 -18.50 -19.96
C ALA A 243 -19.36 -17.27 -20.78
N ILE A 244 -19.00 -17.29 -22.06
CA ILE A 244 -19.30 -16.24 -23.04
C ILE A 244 -20.80 -15.96 -22.94
N GLY A 245 -21.19 -14.76 -22.50
CA GLY A 245 -22.59 -14.33 -22.40
C GLY A 245 -23.04 -13.81 -21.04
N ASN A 246 -22.35 -14.13 -19.94
CA ASN A 246 -22.76 -13.62 -18.62
C ASN A 246 -22.08 -12.29 -18.29
N ASN A 247 -22.86 -11.21 -18.36
CA ASN A 247 -22.51 -9.85 -18.00
C ASN A 247 -22.30 -9.70 -16.48
N THR A 248 -21.41 -10.49 -15.91
CA THR A 248 -21.17 -10.57 -14.47
C THR A 248 -20.43 -9.32 -14.01
N THR A 249 -20.98 -8.66 -12.99
CA THR A 249 -20.31 -7.56 -12.30
C THR A 249 -19.00 -8.08 -11.70
N PRO A 250 -17.86 -7.43 -12.00
CA PRO A 250 -16.56 -7.81 -11.44
C PRO A 250 -16.60 -7.95 -9.92
N ALA A 251 -15.94 -8.98 -9.36
CA ALA A 251 -15.99 -9.25 -7.93
C ALA A 251 -15.56 -8.04 -7.07
N ILE A 252 -14.56 -7.27 -7.52
CA ILE A 252 -14.12 -6.06 -6.81
C ILE A 252 -15.22 -5.01 -6.68
N LEU A 253 -16.05 -4.82 -7.71
CA LEU A 253 -17.17 -3.88 -7.67
C LEU A 253 -18.28 -4.38 -6.75
N ARG A 254 -18.51 -5.70 -6.73
CA ARG A 254 -19.47 -6.30 -5.79
C ARG A 254 -19.02 -6.09 -4.35
N ILE A 255 -17.72 -6.20 -4.06
CA ILE A 255 -17.18 -5.88 -2.74
C ILE A 255 -17.39 -4.39 -2.40
N PHE A 256 -17.17 -3.47 -3.35
CA PHE A 256 -17.42 -2.04 -3.11
C PHE A 256 -18.89 -1.75 -2.84
N SER A 257 -19.81 -2.28 -3.66
CA SER A 257 -21.26 -2.16 -3.45
C SER A 257 -21.67 -2.69 -2.08
N TRP A 258 -21.13 -3.84 -1.68
CA TRP A 258 -21.39 -4.42 -0.37
C TRP A 258 -20.90 -3.52 0.77
N ILE A 259 -19.63 -3.08 0.73
CA ILE A 259 -19.08 -2.14 1.73
C ILE A 259 -19.93 -0.86 1.79
N GLY A 260 -20.36 -0.33 0.64
CA GLY A 260 -21.21 0.87 0.58
C GLY A 260 -22.59 0.67 1.18
N ALA A 261 -23.19 -0.50 1.01
CA ALA A 261 -24.46 -0.85 1.66
C ALA A 261 -24.31 -0.98 3.18
N GLU A 262 -23.16 -1.47 3.67
CA GLU A 262 -22.92 -1.65 5.11
C GLU A 262 -22.61 -0.35 5.86
N PHE A 263 -21.73 0.47 5.29
CA PHE A 263 -21.19 1.65 5.99
C PHE A 263 -21.84 2.96 5.54
N GLY A 264 -22.62 2.91 4.46
CA GLY A 264 -23.18 4.09 3.80
C GLY A 264 -22.25 4.60 2.69
N PRO A 265 -22.77 4.93 1.50
CA PRO A 265 -21.95 5.32 0.34
C PRO A 265 -21.27 6.68 0.46
N GLN A 266 -21.57 7.45 1.52
CA GLN A 266 -21.02 8.80 1.80
C GLN A 266 -20.22 8.86 3.09
N ASN A 267 -19.92 7.71 3.69
CA ASN A 267 -19.24 7.67 4.96
C ASN A 267 -17.74 7.88 4.77
N GLU A 268 -17.30 9.11 5.07
CA GLU A 268 -15.92 9.53 4.89
C GLU A 268 -14.94 8.87 5.86
N ASP A 269 -15.42 8.08 6.82
CA ASP A 269 -14.55 7.51 7.84
C ASP A 269 -13.83 6.24 7.39
N PHE A 270 -14.15 5.69 6.21
CA PHE A 270 -13.38 4.61 5.59
C PHE A 270 -12.94 4.96 4.17
N ARG A 271 -11.94 4.22 3.68
CA ARG A 271 -11.47 4.25 2.29
C ARG A 271 -11.22 2.82 1.82
N VAL A 272 -11.42 2.57 0.53
CA VAL A 272 -11.18 1.24 -0.07
C VAL A 272 -10.42 1.40 -1.38
N ILE A 273 -9.38 0.59 -1.56
CA ILE A 273 -8.65 0.47 -2.82
C ILE A 273 -8.67 -0.98 -3.28
N GLY A 274 -9.20 -1.21 -4.48
CA GLY A 274 -9.22 -2.52 -5.13
C GLY A 274 -8.16 -2.64 -6.21
N PHE A 275 -7.38 -3.72 -6.18
CA PHE A 275 -6.45 -4.09 -7.24
C PHE A 275 -7.06 -5.19 -8.11
N SER A 276 -7.16 -4.95 -9.42
CA SER A 276 -7.75 -5.92 -10.33
C SER A 276 -6.93 -6.16 -11.60
N PRO A 277 -7.08 -7.34 -12.24
CA PRO A 277 -6.38 -7.65 -13.49
C PRO A 277 -6.84 -6.75 -14.66
N PRO A 278 -6.06 -6.70 -15.76
CA PRO A 278 -6.29 -5.81 -16.90
C PRO A 278 -7.66 -5.90 -17.57
N ALA A 279 -8.33 -7.05 -17.54
CA ALA A 279 -9.62 -7.29 -18.20
C ALA A 279 -10.79 -6.44 -17.64
N LEU A 280 -10.57 -5.71 -16.55
CA LEU A 280 -11.57 -4.88 -15.87
C LEU A 280 -11.39 -3.38 -16.13
N ALA A 281 -10.45 -2.99 -16.98
CA ALA A 281 -10.08 -1.59 -17.20
C ALA A 281 -11.14 -0.75 -17.95
N ASP A 282 -12.11 -1.38 -18.62
CA ASP A 282 -12.96 -0.71 -19.61
C ASP A 282 -14.43 -0.56 -19.17
N LYS A 283 -14.78 -0.86 -17.92
CA LYS A 283 -16.13 -0.56 -17.40
C LYS A 283 -16.14 0.84 -16.78
N ASP A 284 -17.07 1.68 -17.20
CA ASP A 284 -17.23 3.04 -16.70
C ASP A 284 -17.68 2.99 -15.23
N LEU A 285 -16.78 3.35 -14.32
CA LEU A 285 -17.02 3.31 -12.87
C LEU A 285 -17.27 4.72 -12.36
N LEU A 286 -18.43 5.28 -12.69
CA LEU A 286 -18.79 6.68 -12.44
C LEU A 286 -18.59 7.14 -10.99
N HIS A 287 -18.55 6.23 -10.01
CA HIS A 287 -18.43 6.50 -8.58
C HIS A 287 -17.09 6.11 -7.93
N ILE A 288 -16.09 5.71 -8.72
CA ILE A 288 -14.80 5.20 -8.22
C ILE A 288 -13.67 6.01 -8.89
N TRP A 289 -12.60 6.36 -8.17
CA TRP A 289 -11.43 6.93 -8.82
C TRP A 289 -10.51 5.84 -9.35
N GLN A 290 -9.87 6.09 -10.50
CA GLN A 290 -9.05 5.10 -11.17
C GLN A 290 -7.57 5.51 -11.22
N VAL A 291 -6.70 4.54 -11.00
CA VAL A 291 -5.26 4.60 -11.23
C VAL A 291 -4.89 3.43 -12.13
N LYS A 292 -4.22 3.71 -13.26
CA LYS A 292 -3.67 2.65 -14.10
C LYS A 292 -2.31 2.28 -13.56
N GLN A 293 -2.09 1.01 -13.24
CA GLN A 293 -0.77 0.58 -12.78
C GLN A 293 0.30 0.86 -13.84
N VAL A 294 1.33 1.60 -13.46
CA VAL A 294 2.47 1.90 -14.32
C VAL A 294 3.24 0.60 -14.54
N ARG A 295 3.47 0.24 -15.81
CA ARG A 295 4.28 -0.94 -16.17
C ARG A 295 5.74 -0.54 -16.28
N ASP A 296 6.60 -1.47 -15.91
CA ASP A 296 8.02 -1.42 -16.27
C ASP A 296 8.14 -1.92 -17.72
N ILE A 297 8.44 -1.03 -18.67
CA ILE A 297 8.50 -1.35 -20.10
C ILE A 297 9.70 -2.27 -20.40
N THR A 298 10.58 -2.48 -19.42
CA THR A 298 11.80 -3.30 -19.54
C THR A 298 11.61 -4.79 -19.20
N SER A 299 10.44 -5.20 -18.70
CA SER A 299 10.17 -6.62 -18.42
C SER A 299 9.63 -7.33 -19.67
N PRO A 300 10.28 -8.41 -20.16
CA PRO A 300 9.78 -9.16 -21.31
C PRO A 300 8.37 -9.68 -21.02
N GLN A 301 7.49 -9.59 -22.02
CA GLN A 301 6.17 -10.21 -21.94
C GLN A 301 6.36 -11.69 -21.60
N PRO A 302 5.60 -12.27 -20.65
CA PRO A 302 5.46 -13.71 -20.63
C PRO A 302 4.79 -14.08 -21.94
N THR A 303 5.59 -14.62 -22.87
CA THR A 303 5.06 -15.21 -24.10
C THR A 303 4.03 -16.24 -23.68
N GLY A 304 2.77 -15.94 -24.00
CA GLY A 304 1.69 -16.91 -23.86
C GLY A 304 2.09 -18.12 -24.68
N LYS A 305 2.40 -19.23 -24.02
CA LYS A 305 2.40 -20.52 -24.68
C LYS A 305 0.95 -20.80 -25.04
N THR A 306 0.68 -20.73 -26.35
CA THR A 306 -0.48 -21.28 -27.04
C THR A 306 -0.72 -22.73 -26.66
#